data_AF-A0A538DFK2-F1
#
_entry.id   AF-A0A538DFK2-F1
#
_cell.length_a   1.000
_cell.length_b   1.000
_cell.length_c   1.000
_cell.angle_alpha   90.00
_cell.angle_beta   90.00
_cell.angle_gamma   90.00
#
_symmetry.space_group_name_H-M   'P 1'
#
loop_
_entity.id
_entity.type
_entity.pdbx_description
1 polymer ?
#
loop_
_entity_poly.entity_id
_entity_poly.type
_entity_poly.pdbx_seq_one_letter_code
_entity_poly.pdbx_strand_id
1 'polypeptide(L)'
;MCSLGITHDTTVIVYGRDTEGQANEKWPGRRAGQIAANRAALIMRYAGVDDVRVLDGGYDEWARAGNALEPDVREPTPVSSFGVQIPLRPELIVDIDEAKQILADREHAALVSVRTWNEHIGNVSGYNYIGPAGRIAGDVWGNCGSDAYH
;
A
#
# COMPACT_ATOMS: atom_id res chain seq x y z
N MET A 1 3.64 13.12 9.09
CA MET A 1 2.29 13.64 8.83
C MET A 1 2.19 15.13 9.13
N CYS A 2 2.65 15.60 10.30
CA CYS A 2 2.64 17.03 10.62
C CYS A 2 3.35 17.93 9.59
N SER A 3 4.51 17.50 9.07
CA SER A 3 5.23 18.21 8.00
C SER A 3 4.48 18.29 6.67
N LEU A 4 3.47 17.44 6.47
CA LEU A 4 2.60 17.40 5.29
C LEU A 4 1.28 18.15 5.53
N GLY A 5 1.10 18.78 6.70
CA GLY A 5 -0.14 19.48 7.04
C GLY A 5 -1.30 18.58 7.45
N ILE A 6 -1.03 17.31 7.80
CA ILE A 6 -2.06 16.32 8.10
C ILE A 6 -2.20 16.16 9.62
N THR A 7 -3.42 16.34 10.12
CA THR A 7 -3.89 16.00 11.48
C THR A 7 -4.77 14.75 11.45
N HIS A 8 -5.10 14.19 12.62
CA HIS A 8 -5.97 13.01 12.72
C HIS A 8 -7.39 13.24 12.16
N ASP A 9 -7.91 14.46 12.25
CA ASP A 9 -9.24 14.90 11.81
C ASP A 9 -9.25 15.53 10.40
N THR A 10 -8.10 15.57 9.72
CA THR A 10 -8.02 15.99 8.31
C THR A 10 -8.62 14.90 7.41
N THR A 11 -9.54 15.26 6.52
CA THR A 11 -9.87 14.39 5.38
C THR A 11 -8.71 14.37 4.40
N VAL A 12 -8.08 13.21 4.24
CA VAL A 12 -6.95 13.01 3.32
C VAL A 12 -7.40 12.21 2.10
N ILE A 13 -7.26 12.79 0.91
CA ILE A 13 -7.48 12.10 -0.35
C ILE A 13 -6.11 11.75 -0.93
N VAL A 14 -5.85 10.46 -1.12
CA VAL A 14 -4.62 9.96 -1.75
C VAL A 14 -4.92 9.39 -3.13
N TYR A 15 -3.97 9.58 -4.03
CA TYR A 15 -3.97 8.99 -5.36
C TYR A 15 -2.52 8.87 -5.81
N GLY A 16 -2.28 7.95 -6.74
CA GLY A 16 -1.00 7.80 -7.38
C GLY A 16 -1.11 7.86 -8.88
N ARG A 17 0.04 7.98 -9.52
CA ARG A 17 0.18 7.90 -10.97
C ARG A 17 0.96 6.66 -11.30
N ASP A 18 0.36 5.77 -12.07
CA ASP A 18 1.07 4.65 -12.64
C ASP A 18 1.85 5.12 -13.87
N THR A 19 3.02 4.52 -14.10
CA THR A 19 3.85 4.87 -15.27
C THR A 19 4.36 3.63 -15.96
N GLU A 20 4.67 3.72 -17.25
CA GLU A 20 5.15 2.60 -18.03
C GLU A 20 6.65 2.31 -17.78
N GLY A 21 7.04 1.04 -17.85
CA GLY A 21 8.45 0.60 -17.83
C GLY A 21 8.61 -0.90 -17.61
N GLN A 22 9.86 -1.39 -17.49
CA GLN A 22 10.16 -2.82 -17.34
C GLN A 22 10.33 -3.30 -15.89
N ALA A 23 9.85 -4.50 -15.57
CA ALA A 23 9.90 -5.07 -14.21
C ALA A 23 11.34 -5.32 -13.69
N ASN A 24 12.33 -5.40 -14.59
CA ASN A 24 13.75 -5.66 -14.29
C ASN A 24 14.57 -4.37 -14.03
N GLU A 25 13.94 -3.19 -14.02
CA GLU A 25 14.63 -1.95 -13.69
C GLU A 25 15.14 -1.94 -12.24
N LYS A 26 16.02 -0.99 -11.90
CA LYS A 26 16.57 -0.89 -10.54
C LYS A 26 15.48 -0.63 -9.49
N TRP A 27 14.49 0.21 -9.83
CA TRP A 27 13.43 0.67 -8.92
C TRP A 27 12.04 0.61 -9.57
N PRO A 28 11.53 -0.59 -9.91
CA PRO A 28 10.26 -0.74 -10.61
C PRO A 28 9.07 -0.19 -9.81
N GLY A 29 9.13 -0.21 -8.47
CA GLY A 29 8.08 0.35 -7.60
C GLY A 29 7.83 1.85 -7.77
N ARG A 30 8.74 2.61 -8.40
CA ARG A 30 8.51 4.03 -8.74
C ARG A 30 7.32 4.22 -9.71
N ARG A 31 6.91 3.14 -10.36
CA ARG A 31 5.84 3.11 -11.35
C ARG A 31 4.49 2.68 -10.80
N ALA A 32 4.48 2.09 -9.61
CA ALA A 32 3.28 1.56 -8.96
C ALA A 32 2.67 2.64 -8.05
N GLY A 33 2.34 3.79 -8.64
CA GLY A 33 1.90 4.96 -7.89
C GLY A 33 0.61 4.70 -7.14
N GLN A 34 -0.36 4.04 -7.78
CA GLN A 34 -1.65 3.78 -7.15
C GLN A 34 -1.54 2.73 -6.03
N ILE A 35 -0.66 1.74 -6.18
CA ILE A 35 -0.30 0.82 -5.08
C ILE A 35 0.34 1.60 -3.92
N ALA A 36 1.24 2.56 -4.22
CA ALA A 36 1.85 3.40 -3.21
C ALA A 36 0.82 4.28 -2.46
N ALA A 37 -0.19 4.81 -3.17
CA ALA A 37 -1.29 5.56 -2.56
C ALA A 37 -2.11 4.68 -1.59
N ASN A 38 -2.47 3.46 -2.00
CA ASN A 38 -3.16 2.51 -1.14
C ASN A 38 -2.32 2.13 0.10
N ARG A 39 -1.01 1.94 -0.07
CA ARG A 39 -0.09 1.69 1.04
C ARG A 39 -0.04 2.87 2.01
N ALA A 40 0.03 4.10 1.50
CA ALA A 40 -0.04 5.31 2.32
C ALA A 40 -1.38 5.42 3.06
N ALA A 41 -2.49 5.08 2.41
CA ALA A 41 -3.81 5.10 3.02
C ALA A 41 -3.90 4.16 4.24
N LEU A 42 -3.43 2.92 4.10
CA LEU A 42 -3.37 1.96 5.22
C LEU A 42 -2.54 2.51 6.40
N ILE A 43 -1.36 3.08 6.12
CA ILE A 43 -0.48 3.63 7.16
C ILE A 43 -1.11 4.85 7.84
N MET A 44 -1.78 5.73 7.10
CA MET A 44 -2.49 6.88 7.67
C MET A 44 -3.65 6.43 8.58
N ARG A 45 -4.43 5.43 8.14
CA ARG A 45 -5.49 4.83 8.96
C ARG A 45 -4.94 4.20 10.23
N TYR A 46 -3.89 3.38 10.12
CA TYR A 46 -3.18 2.78 11.27
C TYR A 46 -2.69 3.84 12.26
N ALA A 47 -2.10 4.93 11.73
CA ALA A 47 -1.58 6.00 12.56
C ALA A 47 -2.70 6.77 13.28
N GLY A 48 -3.87 6.93 12.66
CA GLY A 48 -5.05 7.50 13.29
C GLY A 48 -5.78 8.58 12.49
N VAL A 49 -5.54 8.72 11.19
CA VAL A 49 -6.35 9.60 10.35
C VAL A 49 -7.76 9.01 10.21
N ASP A 50 -8.77 9.79 10.59
CA ASP A 50 -10.15 9.33 10.68
C ASP A 50 -10.82 9.19 9.32
N ASP A 51 -10.49 10.08 8.37
CA ASP A 51 -11.06 10.08 7.03
C ASP A 51 -9.97 10.04 5.96
N VAL A 52 -9.71 8.84 5.43
CA VAL A 52 -8.77 8.61 4.33
C VAL A 52 -9.55 8.08 3.13
N ARG A 53 -9.42 8.74 1.99
CA ARG A 53 -10.05 8.36 0.73
C ARG A 53 -9.00 8.05 -0.32
N VAL A 54 -9.27 7.07 -1.16
CA VAL A 54 -8.47 6.74 -2.33
C VAL A 54 -9.26 7.14 -3.57
N LEU A 55 -8.65 7.89 -4.48
CA LEU A 55 -9.27 8.17 -5.78
C LEU A 55 -9.27 6.88 -6.62
N ASP A 56 -10.45 6.36 -6.92
CA ASP A 56 -10.60 5.18 -7.76
C ASP A 56 -10.04 5.44 -9.17
N GLY A 57 -9.25 4.50 -9.69
CA GLY A 57 -8.48 4.66 -10.93
C GLY A 57 -7.32 5.68 -10.87
N GLY A 58 -7.11 6.37 -9.75
CA GLY A 58 -5.95 7.24 -9.51
C GLY A 58 -5.86 8.44 -10.47
N TYR A 59 -4.62 8.87 -10.74
CA TYR A 59 -4.33 9.98 -11.65
C TYR A 59 -4.86 9.74 -13.06
N ASP A 60 -4.76 8.50 -13.56
CA ASP A 60 -5.10 8.19 -14.95
C ASP A 60 -6.60 8.36 -15.20
N GLU A 61 -7.45 7.99 -14.24
CA GLU A 61 -8.90 8.19 -14.35
C GLU A 61 -9.28 9.67 -14.22
N TRP A 62 -8.61 10.43 -13.35
CA TRP A 62 -8.80 11.88 -13.28
C TRP A 62 -8.53 12.56 -14.62
N ALA A 63 -7.42 12.20 -15.26
CA ALA A 63 -7.03 12.71 -16.56
C ALA A 63 -7.98 12.25 -17.68
N ARG A 64 -8.37 10.97 -17.68
CA ARG A 64 -9.31 10.39 -18.66
C ARG A 64 -10.69 11.05 -18.61
N ALA A 65 -11.14 11.44 -17.42
CA ALA A 65 -12.38 12.20 -17.24
C ALA A 65 -12.30 13.65 -17.74
N GLY A 66 -11.14 14.11 -18.24
CA GLY A 66 -10.95 15.44 -18.81
C GLY A 66 -10.79 16.56 -17.76
N ASN A 67 -10.48 16.20 -16.51
CA ASN A 67 -10.27 17.19 -15.47
C ASN A 67 -8.93 17.93 -15.65
N ALA A 68 -8.85 19.13 -15.07
CA ALA A 68 -7.64 19.96 -15.14
C ALA A 68 -6.45 19.32 -14.41
N LEU A 69 -5.25 19.61 -14.92
CA LEU A 69 -3.97 19.16 -14.36
C LEU A 69 -3.09 20.38 -14.09
N GLU A 70 -2.34 20.36 -12.99
CA GLU A 70 -1.32 21.35 -12.65
C GLU A 70 0.07 20.69 -12.70
N PRO A 71 1.05 21.28 -13.41
CA PRO A 71 2.42 20.76 -13.44
C PRO A 71 3.29 21.28 -12.27
N ASP A 72 2.82 22.30 -11.55
CA ASP A 72 3.58 23.00 -10.54
C ASP A 72 3.64 22.23 -9.22
N VAL A 73 4.82 22.24 -8.59
CA VAL A 73 5.02 21.64 -7.26
C VAL A 73 4.31 22.49 -6.21
N ARG A 74 3.49 21.85 -5.37
CA ARG A 74 2.84 22.47 -4.22
C ARG A 74 3.53 22.03 -2.93
N GLU A 75 4.08 22.99 -2.20
CA GLU A 75 4.67 22.73 -0.89
C GLU A 75 3.57 22.62 0.18
N PRO A 76 3.63 21.61 1.08
CA PRO A 76 2.65 21.48 2.15
C PRO A 76 2.82 22.58 3.19
N THR A 77 1.72 22.96 3.85
CA THR A 77 1.78 23.82 5.04
C THR A 77 1.84 22.95 6.29
N PRO A 78 2.95 22.94 7.05
CA PRO A 78 3.08 22.09 8.22
C PRO A 78 2.09 22.45 9.34
N VAL A 79 1.68 21.45 10.11
CA VAL A 79 0.95 21.62 11.38
C VAL A 79 1.86 21.30 12.56
N SER A 80 1.59 21.88 13.73
CA SER A 80 2.43 21.72 14.93
C SER A 80 2.21 20.40 15.67
N SER A 81 1.05 19.77 15.51
CA SER A 81 0.67 18.52 16.17
C SER A 81 -0.26 17.69 15.31
N PHE A 82 -0.20 16.36 15.45
CA PHE A 82 -1.11 15.43 14.78
C PHE A 82 -2.47 15.34 15.49
N GLY A 83 -2.49 15.59 16.81
CA GLY A 83 -3.71 15.62 17.63
C GLY A 83 -4.01 14.34 18.42
N VAL A 84 -3.40 13.20 18.10
CA VAL A 84 -3.60 11.92 18.81
C VAL A 84 -2.28 11.16 18.99
N GLN A 85 -2.27 10.18 19.89
CA GLN A 85 -1.17 9.22 20.01
C GLN A 85 -1.18 8.26 18.83
N ILE A 86 0.01 8.01 18.27
CA ILE A 86 0.22 7.08 17.15
C ILE A 86 0.83 5.77 17.69
N PRO A 87 0.36 4.59 17.25
CA PRO A 87 -0.82 4.38 16.41
C PRO A 87 -2.13 4.49 17.19
N LEU A 88 -3.16 5.04 16.56
CA LEU A 88 -4.51 5.03 17.12
C LEU A 88 -5.27 3.74 16.80
N ARG A 89 -4.93 3.07 15.68
CA ARG A 89 -5.60 1.86 15.18
C ARG A 89 -4.60 0.71 14.97
N PRO A 90 -3.95 0.22 16.04
CA PRO A 90 -2.94 -0.83 15.93
C PRO A 90 -3.45 -2.11 15.28
N GLU A 91 -4.75 -2.42 15.42
CA GLU A 91 -5.40 -3.60 14.88
C GLU A 91 -5.38 -3.73 13.34
N LEU A 92 -5.02 -2.67 12.62
CA LEU A 92 -4.97 -2.66 11.16
C LEU A 92 -3.69 -3.29 10.58
N ILE A 93 -2.63 -3.43 11.38
CA ILE A 93 -1.36 -4.01 10.94
C ILE A 93 -0.94 -5.09 11.93
N VAL A 94 -1.01 -6.33 11.47
CA VAL A 94 -0.53 -7.51 12.21
C VAL A 94 0.97 -7.66 12.07
N ASP A 95 1.63 -8.08 13.15
CA ASP A 95 3.05 -8.45 13.11
C ASP A 95 3.27 -9.95 12.88
N ILE A 96 4.52 -10.39 12.95
CA ILE A 96 4.88 -11.78 12.68
C ILE A 96 4.34 -12.76 13.73
N ASP A 97 4.16 -12.35 14.97
CA ASP A 97 3.69 -13.24 16.04
C ASP A 97 2.18 -13.40 15.97
N GLU A 98 1.43 -12.33 15.68
CA GLU A 98 0.00 -12.42 15.36
C GLU A 98 -0.24 -13.22 14.06
N ALA A 99 0.59 -13.05 13.03
CA ALA A 99 0.49 -13.83 11.80
C ALA A 99 0.67 -15.35 12.04
N LYS A 100 1.55 -15.75 12.97
CA LYS A 100 1.68 -17.17 13.37
C LYS A 100 0.44 -17.68 14.10
N GLN A 101 -0.22 -16.84 14.91
CA GLN A 101 -1.48 -17.19 15.56
C GLN A 101 -2.59 -17.41 14.53
N ILE A 102 -2.69 -16.54 13.52
CA ILE A 102 -3.62 -16.73 12.38
C ILE A 102 -3.37 -18.08 11.67
N LEU A 103 -2.11 -18.45 11.46
CA LEU A 103 -1.75 -19.73 10.85
C LEU A 103 -2.04 -20.94 11.74
N ALA A 104 -2.10 -20.76 13.06
CA ALA A 104 -2.47 -21.80 14.01
C ALA A 104 -4.00 -22.00 14.10
N ASP A 105 -4.79 -20.96 13.83
CA ASP A 105 -6.26 -20.96 13.89
C ASP A 105 -6.91 -20.78 12.50
N ARG A 106 -6.64 -21.75 11.61
CA ARG A 106 -7.10 -21.72 10.21
C ARG A 106 -8.59 -21.99 10.04
N GLU A 107 -9.31 -22.33 11.10
CA GLU A 107 -10.75 -22.50 11.09
C GLU A 107 -11.48 -21.14 11.17
N HIS A 108 -10.88 -20.17 11.85
CA HIS A 108 -11.48 -18.86 12.10
C HIS A 108 -10.75 -17.69 11.40
N ALA A 109 -9.49 -17.89 10.97
CA ALA A 109 -8.70 -16.85 10.31
C ALA A 109 -7.88 -17.39 9.12
N ALA A 110 -7.45 -16.49 8.24
CA ALA A 110 -6.59 -16.82 7.11
C ALA A 110 -5.52 -15.75 6.87
N LEU A 111 -4.28 -16.20 6.67
CA LEU A 111 -3.21 -15.35 6.16
C LEU A 111 -3.24 -15.41 4.63
N VAL A 112 -3.56 -14.28 3.99
CA VAL A 112 -3.77 -14.22 2.54
C VAL A 112 -2.52 -13.71 1.81
N SER A 113 -2.04 -14.51 0.87
CA SER A 113 -0.88 -14.27 0.02
C SER A 113 -1.31 -13.46 -1.22
N VAL A 114 -1.21 -12.13 -1.13
CA VAL A 114 -1.48 -11.21 -2.25
C VAL A 114 -0.20 -11.04 -3.07
N ARG A 115 0.21 -12.13 -3.72
CA ARG A 115 1.41 -12.22 -4.58
C ARG A 115 1.05 -12.89 -5.90
N THR A 116 1.92 -12.80 -6.90
CA THR A 116 1.68 -13.51 -8.17
C THR A 116 1.70 -15.02 -7.98
N TRP A 117 1.14 -15.76 -8.94
CA TRP A 117 1.22 -17.22 -8.90
C TRP A 117 2.68 -17.72 -8.90
N ASN A 118 3.54 -17.14 -9.73
CA ASN A 118 4.96 -17.54 -9.83
C ASN A 118 5.72 -17.31 -8.52
N GLU A 119 5.42 -16.23 -7.82
CA GLU A 119 5.93 -15.97 -6.48
C GLU A 119 5.39 -16.97 -5.45
N HIS A 120 4.08 -17.24 -5.49
CA HIS A 120 3.41 -18.12 -4.55
C HIS A 120 3.91 -19.58 -4.66
N ILE A 121 4.21 -20.06 -5.87
CA ILE A 121 4.80 -21.40 -6.06
C ILE A 121 6.34 -21.42 -5.92
N GLY A 122 6.97 -20.27 -5.65
CA GLY A 122 8.41 -20.18 -5.42
C GLY A 122 9.29 -20.25 -6.68
N ASN A 123 8.73 -20.03 -7.88
CA ASN A 123 9.52 -19.94 -9.11
C ASN A 123 10.41 -18.69 -9.13
N VAL A 124 9.92 -17.60 -8.54
CA VAL A 124 10.64 -16.31 -8.42
C VAL A 124 10.38 -15.71 -7.04
N SER A 125 11.26 -14.83 -6.56
CA SER A 125 11.01 -14.07 -5.35
C SER A 125 10.04 -12.91 -5.56
N GLY A 126 9.96 -12.39 -6.79
CA GLY A 126 9.19 -11.20 -7.18
C GLY A 126 10.00 -9.90 -7.15
N TYR A 127 11.16 -9.89 -6.49
CA TYR A 127 11.92 -8.67 -6.22
C TYR A 127 13.42 -8.88 -6.41
N ASN A 128 14.10 -7.90 -7.02
CA ASN A 128 15.56 -7.94 -7.19
C ASN A 128 16.35 -7.84 -5.87
N TYR A 129 15.68 -7.47 -4.78
CA TYR A 129 16.26 -7.31 -3.44
C TYR A 129 15.84 -8.42 -2.46
N ILE A 130 15.01 -9.39 -2.87
CA ILE A 130 14.65 -10.55 -2.05
C ILE A 130 15.28 -11.79 -2.69
N GLY A 131 16.23 -12.40 -1.98
CA GLY A 131 16.92 -13.62 -2.44
C GLY A 131 16.04 -14.88 -2.39
N PRO A 132 15.41 -15.20 -1.24
CA PRO A 132 14.60 -16.41 -1.10
C PRO A 132 13.35 -16.38 -1.99
N ALA A 133 13.05 -17.53 -2.63
CA ALA A 133 11.80 -17.77 -3.35
C ALA A 133 11.03 -18.92 -2.66
N GLY A 134 9.73 -18.72 -2.45
CA GLY A 134 8.86 -19.64 -1.71
C GLY A 134 7.62 -18.94 -1.18
N ARG A 135 6.90 -19.61 -0.29
CA ARG A 135 5.69 -19.08 0.37
C ARG A 135 5.67 -19.41 1.85
N ILE A 136 4.76 -18.77 2.58
CA ILE A 136 4.48 -19.07 3.97
C ILE A 136 3.62 -20.34 4.01
N ALA A 137 4.04 -21.36 4.74
CA ALA A 137 3.26 -22.59 4.84
C ALA A 137 1.91 -22.33 5.53
N GLY A 138 0.82 -22.71 4.86
CA GLY A 138 -0.55 -22.55 5.38
C GLY A 138 -1.25 -21.26 4.92
N ASP A 139 -0.57 -20.38 4.17
CA ASP A 139 -1.21 -19.22 3.55
C ASP A 139 -2.27 -19.63 2.50
N VAL A 140 -3.20 -18.72 2.22
CA VAL A 140 -4.20 -18.85 1.16
C VAL A 140 -3.82 -17.91 0.03
N TRP A 141 -3.74 -18.40 -1.21
CA TRP A 141 -3.41 -17.53 -2.33
C TRP A 141 -4.57 -16.57 -2.66
N GLY A 142 -4.31 -15.27 -2.60
CA GLY A 142 -5.30 -14.21 -2.81
C GLY A 142 -5.33 -13.61 -4.21
N ASN A 143 -4.35 -13.95 -5.06
CA ASN A 143 -4.06 -13.30 -6.35
C ASN A 143 -3.69 -11.80 -6.21
N CYS A 144 -2.77 -11.30 -7.03
CA CYS A 144 -2.36 -9.89 -6.98
C CYS A 144 -2.32 -9.18 -8.33
N GLY A 145 -2.53 -9.90 -9.45
CA GLY A 145 -2.34 -9.34 -10.79
C GLY A 145 -1.19 -10.01 -11.54
N SER A 146 -0.51 -9.24 -12.39
CA SER A 146 0.47 -9.77 -13.34
C SER A 146 1.89 -9.81 -12.79
N ASP A 147 2.25 -8.89 -11.89
CA ASP A 147 3.55 -8.84 -11.23
C ASP A 147 3.46 -8.15 -9.84
N ALA A 148 4.59 -7.99 -9.16
CA ALA A 148 4.64 -7.39 -7.83
C ALA A 148 4.32 -5.87 -7.81
N TYR A 149 4.09 -5.27 -8.98
CA TYR A 149 3.88 -3.84 -9.21
C TYR A 149 2.61 -3.53 -10.01
N HIS A 150 1.84 -4.55 -10.41
CA HIS A 150 0.60 -4.44 -11.21
C HIS A 150 -0.47 -5.45 -10.78
#